data_AF-A0A1X2FJ93-F1
#
_entry.id   AF-A0A1X2FJ93-F1
#
_cell.length_a   1.000
_cell.length_b   1.000
_cell.length_c   1.000
_cell.angle_alpha   90.00
_cell.angle_beta   90.00
_cell.angle_gamma   90.00
#
_symmetry.space_group_name_H-M   'P 1'
#
loop_
_entity.id
_entity.type
_entity.pdbx_description
1 polymer ?
#
loop_
_entity_poly.entity_id
_entity_poly.type
_entity_poly.pdbx_seq_one_letter_code
_entity_poly.pdbx_strand_id
1 'polypeptide(L)'
;MIPSSHVPVEAGQLRPSIVPTVTDLFSGAGGSSEGLRQAGLDIVIAANHSPVAVATHQLNHPDTEHRCADLSETDWRTFPSTQVAWISPSCVWHARCGGRKRPPAHVERLRADAGAIDRATAFAVIEAAEVHRYPILFVENVPEFADWSLYPWWLDGLRALGYVVQTMVLDAADFGHSQHRIRLFIVATLDGLHIDLTRPKIAPRYADAIVDPDPGSLLTRRLYVSPQIDAIQDRDVLHLVTYRRNARPHRIDRRALATVTAGGNHHAVALVDGSGRQWHRLLTDRECARAQGFPDSYEFVGTKWPLPDRHAPVKRQIGNAVPVGIARWLGERAAESLAEAAA
;
A
#
# COMPACT_ATOMS: atom_id res chain seq x y z
N MET A 1 -37.10 -50.32 -32.56
CA MET A 1 -36.56 -50.55 -31.20
C MET A 1 -35.10 -50.10 -31.20
N ILE A 2 -34.85 -48.88 -30.74
CA ILE A 2 -33.51 -48.34 -30.43
C ILE A 2 -33.71 -47.63 -29.09
N PRO A 3 -33.05 -48.03 -28.00
CA PRO A 3 -33.32 -47.46 -26.68
C PRO A 3 -32.59 -46.12 -26.52
N SER A 4 -33.35 -45.12 -26.10
CA SER A 4 -32.85 -43.85 -25.56
C SER A 4 -32.20 -44.11 -24.20
N SER A 5 -30.90 -43.84 -24.08
CA SER A 5 -30.19 -43.80 -22.81
C SER A 5 -30.09 -42.36 -22.33
N HIS A 6 -31.04 -41.93 -21.51
CA HIS A 6 -30.86 -40.77 -20.64
C HIS A 6 -29.92 -41.15 -19.50
N VAL A 7 -28.73 -40.55 -19.47
CA VAL A 7 -27.89 -40.49 -18.28
C VAL A 7 -28.34 -39.26 -17.48
N PRO A 8 -28.74 -39.39 -16.20
CA PRO A 8 -29.03 -38.23 -15.38
C PRO A 8 -27.70 -37.56 -15.01
N VAL A 9 -27.54 -36.30 -15.39
CA VAL A 9 -26.49 -35.44 -14.84
C VAL A 9 -26.93 -35.08 -13.43
N GLU A 10 -26.20 -35.56 -12.43
CA GLU A 10 -26.39 -35.10 -11.04
C GLU A 10 -26.23 -33.58 -11.00
N ALA A 11 -27.29 -32.90 -10.58
CA ALA A 11 -27.25 -31.50 -10.25
C ALA A 11 -26.40 -31.32 -8.99
N GLY A 12 -25.08 -31.24 -9.16
CA GLY A 12 -24.21 -30.61 -8.19
C GLY A 12 -24.69 -29.17 -8.03
N GLN A 13 -25.41 -28.89 -6.94
CA GLN A 13 -25.71 -27.53 -6.53
C GLN A 13 -24.39 -26.78 -6.38
N LEU A 14 -24.06 -25.96 -7.39
CA LEU A 14 -23.07 -24.90 -7.26
C LEU A 14 -23.57 -24.00 -6.13
N ARG A 15 -23.08 -24.22 -4.91
CA ARG A 15 -23.21 -23.23 -3.85
C ARG A 15 -22.59 -21.95 -4.43
N PRO A 16 -23.31 -20.81 -4.46
CA PRO A 16 -22.65 -19.57 -4.83
C PRO A 16 -21.49 -19.39 -3.85
N SER A 17 -20.26 -19.30 -4.35
CA SER A 17 -19.12 -18.95 -3.52
C SER A 17 -19.42 -17.57 -2.94
N ILE A 18 -19.69 -17.50 -1.64
CA ILE A 18 -19.91 -16.23 -0.96
C ILE A 18 -18.60 -15.47 -1.07
N VAL A 19 -18.62 -14.36 -1.81
CA VAL A 19 -17.47 -13.48 -1.97
C VAL A 19 -17.15 -12.85 -0.62
N PRO A 20 -15.91 -13.00 -0.09
CA PRO A 20 -15.57 -12.41 1.18
C PRO A 20 -15.67 -10.89 1.15
N THR A 21 -16.30 -10.33 2.17
CA THR A 21 -16.51 -8.88 2.30
C THR A 21 -15.40 -8.20 3.08
N VAL A 22 -15.06 -6.95 2.71
CA VAL A 22 -13.94 -6.18 3.25
C VAL A 22 -14.36 -4.78 3.70
N THR A 23 -13.81 -4.36 4.84
CA THR A 23 -13.75 -2.97 5.29
C THR A 23 -12.32 -2.43 5.14
N ASP A 24 -12.09 -1.40 4.31
CA ASP A 24 -10.78 -0.72 4.17
C ASP A 24 -10.75 0.65 4.88
N LEU A 25 -9.96 0.76 5.93
CA LEU A 25 -9.88 1.92 6.81
C LEU A 25 -8.51 2.59 6.69
N PHE A 26 -8.51 3.92 6.71
CA PHE A 26 -7.38 4.73 6.29
C PHE A 26 -6.96 4.40 4.85
N SER A 27 -7.95 4.10 4.01
CA SER A 27 -7.79 3.52 2.66
C SER A 27 -6.93 4.36 1.72
N GLY A 28 -6.75 5.65 2.03
CA GLY A 28 -5.98 6.58 1.21
C GLY A 28 -6.54 6.60 -0.20
N ALA A 29 -5.65 6.42 -1.19
CA ALA A 29 -6.06 6.35 -2.59
C ALA A 29 -6.44 4.94 -3.06
N GLY A 30 -6.55 3.94 -2.17
CA GLY A 30 -7.07 2.60 -2.50
C GLY A 30 -6.04 1.54 -2.90
N GLY A 31 -4.78 1.66 -2.46
CA GLY A 31 -3.76 0.63 -2.76
C GLY A 31 -4.09 -0.75 -2.16
N SER A 32 -4.62 -0.76 -0.93
CA SER A 32 -5.15 -1.94 -0.25
C SER A 32 -6.41 -2.46 -0.94
N SER A 33 -7.43 -1.61 -1.13
CA SER A 33 -8.65 -1.95 -1.88
C SER A 33 -8.36 -2.58 -3.23
N GLU A 34 -7.47 -2.00 -4.04
CA GLU A 34 -7.17 -2.53 -5.36
C GLU A 34 -6.51 -3.92 -5.30
N GLY A 35 -5.62 -4.15 -4.33
CA GLY A 35 -5.05 -5.48 -4.11
C GLY A 35 -6.10 -6.50 -3.68
N LEU A 36 -6.92 -6.15 -2.70
CA LEU A 36 -7.98 -7.03 -2.16
C LEU A 36 -9.05 -7.33 -3.22
N ARG A 37 -9.43 -6.35 -4.05
CA ARG A 37 -10.31 -6.53 -5.20
C ARG A 37 -9.70 -7.48 -6.24
N GLN A 38 -8.40 -7.34 -6.54
CA GLN A 38 -7.70 -8.27 -7.43
C GLN A 38 -7.62 -9.69 -6.87
N ALA A 39 -7.67 -9.86 -5.55
CA ALA A 39 -7.76 -11.16 -4.89
C ALA A 39 -9.19 -11.74 -4.89
N GLY A 40 -10.17 -11.04 -5.46
CA GLY A 40 -11.56 -11.49 -5.56
C GLY A 40 -12.40 -11.22 -4.32
N LEU A 41 -11.98 -10.29 -3.45
CA LEU A 41 -12.79 -9.84 -2.31
C LEU A 41 -13.64 -8.63 -2.68
N ASP A 42 -14.79 -8.49 -2.02
CA ASP A 42 -15.72 -7.37 -2.20
C ASP A 42 -15.44 -6.26 -1.18
N ILE A 43 -15.08 -5.07 -1.67
CA ILE A 43 -14.80 -3.91 -0.82
C ILE A 43 -16.12 -3.20 -0.53
N VAL A 44 -16.74 -3.58 0.59
CA VAL A 44 -18.06 -3.06 1.00
C VAL A 44 -17.97 -1.60 1.39
N ILE A 45 -16.95 -1.24 2.19
CA ILE A 45 -16.76 0.11 2.67
C ILE A 45 -15.29 0.51 2.69
N ALA A 46 -15.01 1.73 2.26
CA ALA A 46 -13.73 2.39 2.37
C ALA A 46 -13.86 3.73 3.12
N ALA A 47 -12.99 4.00 4.09
CA ALA A 47 -13.05 5.24 4.86
C ALA A 47 -11.68 5.90 5.03
N ASN A 48 -11.65 7.23 4.87
CA ASN A 48 -10.45 8.02 5.04
C ASN A 48 -10.80 9.50 5.33
N HIS A 49 -9.93 10.21 6.04
CA HIS A 49 -10.18 11.62 6.44
C HIS A 49 -10.01 12.63 5.30
N SER A 50 -9.30 12.27 4.22
CA SER A 50 -8.96 13.21 3.14
C SER A 50 -10.01 13.15 2.03
N PRO A 51 -10.74 14.25 1.76
CA PRO A 51 -11.73 14.30 0.67
C PRO A 51 -11.13 13.99 -0.70
N VAL A 52 -9.87 14.41 -0.94
CA VAL A 52 -9.17 14.17 -2.21
C VAL A 52 -8.92 12.67 -2.42
N ALA A 53 -8.45 12.00 -1.36
CA ALA A 53 -8.16 10.57 -1.42
C ALA A 53 -9.45 9.74 -1.54
N VAL A 54 -10.52 10.14 -0.84
CA VAL A 54 -11.85 9.55 -1.00
C VAL A 54 -12.35 9.72 -2.44
N ALA A 55 -12.22 10.91 -3.02
CA ALA A 55 -12.61 11.14 -4.41
C ALA A 55 -11.79 10.30 -5.40
N THR A 56 -10.47 10.15 -5.18
CA THR A 56 -9.64 9.22 -5.95
C THR A 56 -10.12 7.79 -5.80
N HIS A 57 -10.44 7.34 -4.58
CA HIS A 57 -10.93 5.99 -4.35
C HIS A 57 -12.26 5.75 -5.09
N GLN A 58 -13.19 6.71 -5.05
CA GLN A 58 -14.49 6.64 -5.73
C GLN A 58 -14.38 6.47 -7.24
N LEU A 59 -13.40 7.11 -7.89
CA LEU A 59 -13.18 6.97 -9.33
C LEU A 59 -12.81 5.53 -9.74
N ASN A 60 -12.14 4.80 -8.84
CA ASN A 60 -11.56 3.49 -9.16
C ASN A 60 -12.34 2.32 -8.54
N HIS A 61 -13.15 2.58 -7.52
CA HIS A 61 -13.96 1.61 -6.80
C HIS A 61 -15.42 2.08 -6.71
N PRO A 62 -16.13 2.29 -7.84
CA PRO A 62 -17.44 2.95 -7.84
C PRO A 62 -18.54 2.21 -7.08
N ASP A 63 -18.39 0.90 -6.90
CA ASP A 63 -19.37 0.04 -6.20
C ASP A 63 -19.17 -0.01 -4.67
N THR A 64 -18.09 0.61 -4.15
CA THR A 64 -17.77 0.64 -2.71
C THR A 64 -18.51 1.78 -2.01
N GLU A 65 -18.99 1.56 -0.78
CA GLU A 65 -19.44 2.66 0.08
C GLU A 65 -18.22 3.50 0.53
N HIS A 66 -18.30 4.82 0.43
CA HIS A 66 -17.19 5.70 0.82
C HIS A 66 -17.56 6.62 1.97
N ARG A 67 -16.70 6.71 2.98
CA ARG A 67 -16.85 7.65 4.09
C ARG A 67 -15.63 8.56 4.22
N CYS A 68 -15.87 9.86 4.05
CA CYS A 68 -14.89 10.88 4.41
C CYS A 68 -15.03 11.21 5.90
N ALA A 69 -14.21 10.59 6.75
CA ALA A 69 -14.35 10.67 8.20
C ALA A 69 -13.00 10.66 8.93
N ASP A 70 -12.93 11.32 10.08
CA ASP A 70 -11.86 11.09 11.05
C ASP A 70 -12.16 9.79 11.80
N LEU A 71 -11.35 8.77 11.55
CA LEU A 71 -11.51 7.45 12.13
C LEU A 71 -11.11 7.39 13.61
N SER A 72 -10.56 8.47 14.17
CA SER A 72 -10.27 8.57 15.61
C SER A 72 -11.47 9.08 16.42
N GLU A 73 -12.51 9.57 15.75
CA GLU A 73 -13.68 10.21 16.38
C GLU A 73 -15.00 9.66 15.82
N THR A 74 -14.95 8.50 15.13
CA THR A 74 -16.11 7.94 14.45
C THR A 74 -16.95 7.03 15.34
N ASP A 75 -18.26 6.95 15.08
CA ASP A 75 -19.11 5.93 15.69
C ASP A 75 -19.05 4.65 14.86
N TRP A 76 -18.21 3.72 15.30
CA TRP A 76 -17.99 2.42 14.66
C TRP A 76 -19.28 1.61 14.42
N ARG A 77 -20.31 1.77 15.27
CA ARG A 77 -21.59 1.06 15.12
C ARG A 77 -22.35 1.42 13.85
N THR A 78 -21.98 2.53 13.21
CA THR A 78 -22.56 2.96 11.94
C THR A 78 -21.94 2.26 10.73
N PHE A 79 -20.78 1.58 10.88
CA PHE A 79 -20.11 0.85 9.79
C PHE A 79 -20.74 -0.53 9.60
N PRO A 80 -20.77 -1.08 8.37
CA PRO A 80 -21.18 -2.46 8.14
C PRO A 80 -20.13 -3.42 8.72
N SER A 81 -20.58 -4.57 9.22
CA SER A 81 -19.68 -5.67 9.56
C SER A 81 -19.29 -6.46 8.32
N THR A 82 -18.01 -6.84 8.24
CA THR A 82 -17.44 -7.59 7.12
C THR A 82 -16.56 -8.73 7.65
N GLN A 83 -16.13 -9.62 6.76
CA GLN A 83 -15.29 -10.77 7.15
C GLN A 83 -13.81 -10.42 7.28
N VAL A 84 -13.36 -9.40 6.54
CA VAL A 84 -11.98 -8.96 6.50
C VAL A 84 -11.92 -7.46 6.76
N ALA A 85 -11.00 -7.01 7.61
CA ALA A 85 -10.65 -5.60 7.71
C ALA A 85 -9.21 -5.37 7.26
N TRP A 86 -8.99 -4.27 6.54
CA TRP A 86 -7.68 -3.71 6.29
C TRP A 86 -7.60 -2.34 6.92
N ILE A 87 -6.63 -2.10 7.81
CA ILE A 87 -6.54 -0.84 8.55
C ILE A 87 -5.11 -0.32 8.50
N SER A 88 -4.87 0.83 7.85
CA SER A 88 -3.52 1.40 7.67
C SER A 88 -3.37 2.75 8.41
N PRO A 89 -3.34 2.77 9.75
CA PRO A 89 -3.30 4.00 10.54
C PRO A 89 -2.06 4.84 10.22
N SER A 90 -2.07 6.12 10.62
CA SER A 90 -0.99 7.04 10.23
C SER A 90 0.39 6.53 10.65
N CYS A 91 1.36 6.66 9.75
CA CYS A 91 2.75 6.31 9.98
C CYS A 91 3.67 7.53 10.15
N VAL A 92 3.14 8.75 10.06
CA VAL A 92 3.96 9.99 9.92
C VAL A 92 4.89 10.20 11.11
N TRP A 93 4.41 9.92 12.33
CA TRP A 93 5.17 10.04 13.57
C TRP A 93 5.78 8.72 14.06
N HIS A 94 5.63 7.64 13.29
CA HIS A 94 6.38 6.39 13.45
C HIS A 94 7.61 6.34 12.54
N ALA A 95 7.51 6.89 11.33
CA ALA A 95 8.55 6.82 10.33
C ALA A 95 9.80 7.66 10.69
N ARG A 96 10.98 7.17 10.28
CA ARG A 96 12.25 7.91 10.40
C ARG A 96 12.33 9.14 9.49
N CYS A 97 11.46 9.22 8.48
CA CYS A 97 11.50 10.29 7.48
C CYS A 97 11.01 11.63 8.07
N GLY A 98 11.52 12.74 7.52
CA GLY A 98 11.17 14.08 7.97
C GLY A 98 12.00 14.64 9.12
N GLY A 99 13.09 13.95 9.52
CA GLY A 99 14.04 14.47 10.52
C GLY A 99 13.50 14.50 11.96
N ARG A 100 12.35 13.85 12.20
CA ARG A 100 11.72 13.75 13.52
C ARG A 100 12.57 12.84 14.40
N LYS A 101 12.89 13.32 15.60
CA LYS A 101 13.56 12.51 16.61
C LYS A 101 12.51 11.75 17.41
N ARG A 102 12.77 10.48 17.66
CA ARG A 102 11.95 9.68 18.56
C ARG A 102 12.03 10.29 19.97
N PRO A 103 10.89 10.57 20.62
CA PRO A 103 10.89 11.03 22.01
C PRO A 103 11.36 9.92 22.96
N PRO A 104 11.95 10.25 24.12
CA PRO A 104 12.17 9.27 25.18
C PRO A 104 10.86 8.55 25.55
N ALA A 105 10.94 7.26 25.88
CA ALA A 105 9.75 6.43 26.12
C ALA A 105 8.81 7.00 27.22
N HIS A 106 9.34 7.64 28.25
CA HIS A 106 8.51 8.25 29.31
C HIS A 106 7.71 9.46 28.79
N VAL A 107 8.27 10.27 27.89
CA VAL A 107 7.57 11.39 27.25
C VAL A 107 6.49 10.87 26.30
N GLU A 108 6.85 9.85 25.50
CA GLU A 108 5.93 9.22 24.54
C GLU A 108 4.70 8.63 25.24
N ARG A 109 4.90 7.93 26.37
CA ARG A 109 3.83 7.34 27.18
C ARG A 109 2.91 8.37 27.83
N LEU A 110 3.45 9.53 28.20
CA LEU A 110 2.67 10.66 28.72
C LEU A 110 1.94 11.44 27.62
N ARG A 111 2.09 11.05 26.34
CA ARG A 111 1.50 11.75 25.19
C ARG A 111 1.90 13.23 25.14
N ALA A 112 3.10 13.55 25.63
CA ALA A 112 3.57 14.92 25.82
C ALA A 112 4.49 15.41 24.66
N ASP A 113 4.35 14.83 23.48
CA ASP A 113 5.06 15.25 22.26
C ASP A 113 4.11 15.48 21.09
N ALA A 114 4.58 16.22 20.10
CA ALA A 114 3.78 16.64 18.94
C ALA A 114 3.26 15.47 18.07
N GLY A 115 3.81 14.26 18.21
CA GLY A 115 3.33 13.08 17.50
C GLY A 115 2.27 12.27 18.23
N ALA A 116 1.85 12.70 19.43
CA ALA A 116 0.94 11.91 20.26
C ALA A 116 -0.41 11.65 19.58
N ILE A 117 -1.00 12.66 18.94
CA ILE A 117 -2.30 12.54 18.24
C ILE A 117 -2.17 11.60 17.03
N ASP A 118 -1.12 11.77 16.22
CA ASP A 118 -0.90 10.94 15.03
C ASP A 118 -0.72 9.46 15.39
N ARG A 119 0.11 9.14 16.40
CA ARG A 119 0.29 7.77 16.87
C ARG A 119 -0.97 7.21 17.53
N ALA A 120 -1.82 8.06 18.10
CA ALA A 120 -3.09 7.62 18.69
C ALA A 120 -4.09 7.11 17.64
N THR A 121 -3.94 7.47 16.35
CA THR A 121 -4.78 6.91 15.28
C THR A 121 -4.69 5.38 15.19
N ALA A 122 -3.63 4.76 15.70
CA ALA A 122 -3.52 3.30 15.80
C ALA A 122 -4.60 2.67 16.71
N PHE A 123 -5.20 3.42 17.63
CA PHE A 123 -6.27 2.91 18.50
C PHE A 123 -7.59 2.69 17.77
N ALA A 124 -7.81 3.37 16.64
CA ALA A 124 -8.94 3.11 15.74
C ALA A 124 -9.01 1.63 15.30
N VAL A 125 -7.85 0.95 15.21
CA VAL A 125 -7.78 -0.49 14.92
C VAL A 125 -8.47 -1.30 16.02
N ILE A 126 -8.17 -1.01 17.29
CA ILE A 126 -8.71 -1.74 18.43
C ILE A 126 -10.21 -1.46 18.57
N GLU A 127 -10.61 -0.20 18.46
CA GLU A 127 -12.02 0.21 18.56
C GLU A 127 -12.88 -0.44 17.46
N ALA A 128 -12.41 -0.42 16.20
CA ALA A 128 -13.10 -1.10 15.11
C ALA A 128 -13.15 -2.62 15.32
N ALA A 129 -12.06 -3.24 15.79
CA ALA A 129 -11.99 -4.67 16.05
C ALA A 129 -12.91 -5.11 17.22
N GLU A 130 -13.08 -4.26 18.23
CA GLU A 130 -13.96 -4.49 19.37
C GLU A 130 -15.43 -4.53 18.93
N VAL A 131 -15.84 -3.56 18.10
CA VAL A 131 -17.23 -3.45 17.63
C VAL A 131 -17.57 -4.51 16.58
N HIS A 132 -16.71 -4.69 15.57
CA HIS A 132 -17.05 -5.52 14.41
C HIS A 132 -16.58 -6.95 14.49
N ARG A 133 -15.62 -7.26 15.38
CA ARG A 133 -15.12 -8.64 15.57
C ARG A 133 -14.70 -9.29 14.23
N TYR A 134 -13.98 -8.55 13.37
CA TYR A 134 -13.56 -9.03 12.06
C TYR A 134 -12.88 -10.40 12.16
N PRO A 135 -13.35 -11.44 11.45
CA PRO A 135 -12.68 -12.75 11.44
C PRO A 135 -11.19 -12.67 11.08
N ILE A 136 -10.84 -11.81 10.12
CA ILE A 136 -9.47 -11.53 9.70
C ILE A 136 -9.25 -10.02 9.69
N LEU A 137 -8.16 -9.57 10.30
CA LEU A 137 -7.75 -8.17 10.37
C LEU A 137 -6.29 -8.02 9.94
N PHE A 138 -6.07 -7.21 8.91
CA PHE A 138 -4.76 -6.80 8.45
C PHE A 138 -4.48 -5.36 8.90
N VAL A 139 -3.29 -5.13 9.45
CA VAL A 139 -2.80 -3.79 9.77
C VAL A 139 -1.48 -3.57 9.05
N GLU A 140 -1.39 -2.48 8.29
CA GLU A 140 -0.16 -2.05 7.60
C GLU A 140 0.45 -0.84 8.32
N ASN A 141 1.79 -0.86 8.45
CA ASN A 141 2.54 0.32 8.86
C ASN A 141 4.01 0.25 8.42
N VAL A 142 4.79 1.28 8.77
CA VAL A 142 6.26 1.23 8.62
C VAL A 142 6.89 0.28 9.66
N PRO A 143 8.06 -0.32 9.40
CA PRO A 143 8.74 -1.20 10.36
C PRO A 143 8.94 -0.57 11.75
N GLU A 144 9.22 0.73 11.79
CA GLU A 144 9.41 1.49 13.04
C GLU A 144 8.14 1.64 13.89
N PHE A 145 6.96 1.24 13.39
CA PHE A 145 5.77 1.12 14.22
C PHE A 145 5.99 0.16 15.39
N ALA A 146 6.72 -0.94 15.16
CA ALA A 146 7.08 -1.90 16.20
C ALA A 146 8.00 -1.32 17.29
N ASP A 147 8.65 -0.18 17.00
CA ASP A 147 9.49 0.51 17.97
C ASP A 147 8.66 1.38 18.93
N TRP A 148 7.39 1.70 18.63
CA TRP A 148 6.55 2.56 19.47
C TRP A 148 6.42 2.03 20.91
N SER A 149 6.55 2.90 21.92
CA SER A 149 6.58 2.44 23.33
C SER A 149 5.28 1.78 23.81
N LEU A 150 4.16 2.00 23.11
CA LEU A 150 2.89 1.33 23.38
C LEU A 150 2.63 0.11 22.48
N TYR A 151 3.53 -0.20 21.53
CA TYR A 151 3.33 -1.32 20.61
C TYR A 151 3.03 -2.66 21.29
N PRO A 152 3.76 -3.09 22.36
CA PRO A 152 3.41 -4.34 23.04
C PRO A 152 2.01 -4.30 23.67
N TRP A 153 1.64 -3.20 24.32
CA TRP A 153 0.33 -3.02 24.95
C TRP A 153 -0.79 -2.97 23.90
N TRP A 154 -0.52 -2.35 22.76
CA TRP A 154 -1.43 -2.27 21.65
C TRP A 154 -1.68 -3.66 21.03
N LEU A 155 -0.65 -4.51 20.90
CA LEU A 155 -0.82 -5.92 20.52
C LEU A 155 -1.63 -6.71 21.58
N ASP A 156 -1.40 -6.44 22.86
CA ASP A 156 -2.16 -7.07 23.94
C ASP A 156 -3.65 -6.68 23.90
N GLY A 157 -3.97 -5.47 23.42
CA GLY A 157 -5.35 -5.06 23.15
C GLY A 157 -6.05 -5.97 22.14
N LEU A 158 -5.40 -6.27 21.00
CA LEU A 158 -5.94 -7.23 20.02
C LEU A 158 -6.07 -8.64 20.61
N ARG A 159 -5.08 -9.10 21.37
CA ARG A 159 -5.13 -10.42 22.03
C ARG A 159 -6.24 -10.49 23.06
N ALA A 160 -6.50 -9.42 23.81
CA ALA A 160 -7.58 -9.34 24.78
C ALA A 160 -8.96 -9.42 24.12
N LEU A 161 -9.07 -8.99 22.86
CA LEU A 161 -10.25 -9.20 22.02
C LEU A 161 -10.32 -10.62 21.43
N GLY A 162 -9.42 -11.53 21.77
CA GLY A 162 -9.44 -12.93 21.30
C GLY A 162 -8.85 -13.14 19.91
N TYR A 163 -7.98 -12.24 19.44
CA TYR A 163 -7.24 -12.46 18.20
C TYR A 163 -5.92 -13.20 18.44
N VAL A 164 -5.63 -14.18 17.58
CA VAL A 164 -4.29 -14.72 17.36
C VAL A 164 -3.55 -13.77 16.42
N VAL A 165 -2.39 -13.27 16.86
CA VAL A 165 -1.64 -12.22 16.13
C VAL A 165 -0.31 -12.73 15.61
N GLN A 166 -0.11 -12.61 14.31
CA GLN A 166 1.14 -12.82 13.59
C GLN A 166 1.69 -11.48 13.08
N THR A 167 3.01 -11.34 12.99
CA THR A 167 3.65 -10.14 12.44
C THR A 167 4.70 -10.52 11.42
N MET A 168 4.82 -9.70 10.38
CA MET A 168 5.84 -9.89 9.36
C MET A 168 6.29 -8.57 8.73
N VAL A 169 7.55 -8.53 8.32
CA VAL A 169 8.10 -7.42 7.54
C VAL A 169 8.31 -7.89 6.11
N LEU A 170 7.64 -7.22 5.17
CA LEU A 170 7.60 -7.58 3.75
C LEU A 170 8.19 -6.47 2.90
N ASP A 171 8.94 -6.84 1.86
CA ASP A 171 9.36 -5.93 0.80
C ASP A 171 8.46 -6.14 -0.43
N ALA A 172 7.86 -5.07 -0.96
CA ALA A 172 7.05 -5.12 -2.17
C ALA A 172 7.76 -5.77 -3.37
N ALA A 173 9.10 -5.70 -3.43
CA ALA A 173 9.90 -6.35 -4.45
C ALA A 173 9.70 -7.89 -4.47
N ASP A 174 9.42 -8.50 -3.32
CA ASP A 174 9.13 -9.94 -3.20
C ASP A 174 7.74 -10.31 -3.73
N PHE A 175 6.89 -9.31 -4.04
CA PHE A 175 5.50 -9.46 -4.47
C PHE A 175 5.25 -8.91 -5.88
N GLY A 176 6.29 -8.92 -6.73
CA GLY A 176 6.18 -8.55 -8.13
C GLY A 176 6.22 -7.04 -8.41
N HIS A 177 6.59 -6.22 -7.44
CA HIS A 177 6.78 -4.78 -7.67
C HIS A 177 8.20 -4.45 -8.14
N SER A 178 8.31 -3.44 -9.01
CA SER A 178 9.61 -2.85 -9.38
C SER A 178 10.12 -1.84 -8.35
N GLN A 179 9.87 -2.06 -7.05
CA GLN A 179 10.16 -1.13 -5.98
C GLN A 179 10.56 -1.88 -4.70
N HIS A 180 11.66 -1.47 -4.08
CA HIS A 180 11.96 -1.81 -2.68
C HIS A 180 11.10 -0.94 -1.77
N ARG A 181 10.10 -1.53 -1.13
CA ARG A 181 9.21 -0.86 -0.18
C ARG A 181 8.89 -1.82 0.96
N ILE A 182 9.61 -1.61 2.06
CA ILE A 182 9.53 -2.46 3.24
C ILE A 182 8.46 -1.95 4.19
N ARG A 183 7.55 -2.82 4.61
CA ARG A 183 6.43 -2.52 5.51
C ARG A 183 6.20 -3.63 6.53
N LEU A 184 5.72 -3.23 7.70
CA LEU A 184 5.23 -4.11 8.74
C LEU A 184 3.77 -4.44 8.45
N PHE A 185 3.46 -5.73 8.51
CA PHE A 185 2.10 -6.25 8.47
C PHE A 185 1.83 -7.00 9.77
N ILE A 186 0.68 -6.71 10.38
CA ILE A 186 0.16 -7.39 11.55
C ILE A 186 -1.11 -8.08 11.08
N VAL A 187 -1.14 -9.39 11.25
CA VAL A 187 -2.23 -10.26 10.81
C VAL A 187 -2.87 -10.82 12.06
N ALA A 188 -4.11 -10.41 12.30
CA ALA A 188 -4.89 -10.82 13.46
C ALA A 188 -6.07 -11.66 12.98
N THR A 189 -6.21 -12.88 13.48
CA THR A 189 -7.33 -13.77 13.17
C THR A 189 -8.09 -14.16 14.42
N LEU A 190 -9.40 -14.35 14.32
CA LEU A 190 -10.17 -15.00 15.38
C LEU A 190 -9.90 -16.50 15.41
N ASP A 191 -10.17 -17.13 16.57
CA ASP A 191 -9.95 -18.55 16.78
C ASP A 191 -10.55 -19.41 15.66
N GLY A 192 -9.76 -20.38 15.18
CA GLY A 192 -10.13 -21.28 14.09
C GLY A 192 -9.68 -20.82 12.69
N LEU A 193 -9.16 -19.60 12.55
CA LEU A 193 -8.61 -19.09 11.30
C LEU A 193 -7.10 -18.96 11.33
N HIS A 194 -6.45 -19.25 10.20
CA HIS A 194 -5.01 -19.18 10.03
C HIS A 194 -4.66 -18.65 8.65
N ILE A 195 -3.78 -17.64 8.59
CA ILE A 195 -3.24 -17.10 7.36
C ILE A 195 -1.84 -17.68 7.14
N ASP A 196 -1.64 -18.40 6.04
CA ASP A 196 -0.31 -18.85 5.64
C ASP A 196 0.51 -17.66 5.12
N LEU A 197 1.55 -17.33 5.87
CA LEU A 197 2.47 -16.24 5.56
C LEU A 197 3.75 -16.71 4.84
N THR A 198 3.75 -17.92 4.29
CA THR A 198 4.82 -18.44 3.46
C THR A 198 4.99 -17.58 2.21
N ARG A 199 6.17 -16.97 2.06
CA ARG A 199 6.44 -16.03 0.97
C ARG A 199 6.40 -16.73 -0.38
N PRO A 200 5.80 -16.12 -1.41
CA PRO A 200 5.88 -16.64 -2.76
C PRO A 200 7.31 -16.50 -3.31
N LYS A 201 7.68 -17.36 -4.25
CA LYS A 201 8.93 -17.23 -5.01
C LYS A 201 8.65 -16.53 -6.33
N ILE A 202 8.83 -15.20 -6.35
CA ILE A 202 8.59 -14.37 -7.52
C ILE A 202 9.92 -13.88 -8.08
N ALA A 203 10.07 -13.88 -9.41
CA ALA A 203 11.25 -13.34 -10.06
C ALA A 203 11.33 -11.81 -9.84
N PRO A 204 12.52 -11.24 -9.57
CA PRO A 204 12.66 -9.79 -9.40
C PRO A 204 12.15 -9.03 -10.63
N ARG A 205 11.45 -7.91 -10.40
CA ARG A 205 11.15 -6.92 -11.44
C ARG A 205 11.99 -5.66 -11.23
N TYR A 206 12.46 -5.06 -12.31
CA TYR A 206 13.28 -3.87 -12.28
C TYR A 206 12.51 -2.65 -12.80
N ALA A 207 13.12 -1.48 -12.69
CA ALA A 207 12.46 -0.22 -12.99
C ALA A 207 12.09 -0.04 -14.47
N ASP A 208 12.73 -0.76 -15.38
CA ASP A 208 12.35 -0.82 -16.80
C ASP A 208 10.91 -1.27 -17.03
N ALA A 209 10.36 -2.09 -16.14
CA ALA A 209 8.97 -2.52 -16.22
C ALA A 209 7.94 -1.42 -15.87
N ILE A 210 8.38 -0.27 -15.35
CA ILE A 210 7.49 0.81 -14.89
C ILE A 210 7.83 2.19 -15.48
N VAL A 211 9.06 2.36 -15.97
CA VAL A 211 9.59 3.61 -16.51
C VAL A 211 9.30 3.70 -18.01
N ASP A 212 8.77 4.84 -18.44
CA ASP A 212 8.58 5.14 -19.86
C ASP A 212 9.94 5.42 -20.54
N PRO A 213 10.12 5.02 -21.80
CA PRO A 213 11.41 5.10 -22.50
C PRO A 213 11.89 6.53 -22.80
N ASP A 214 11.02 7.53 -22.65
CA ASP A 214 11.38 8.93 -22.82
C ASP A 214 12.43 9.37 -21.77
N PRO A 215 13.63 9.81 -22.16
CA PRO A 215 14.65 10.31 -21.24
C PRO A 215 14.38 11.73 -20.74
N GLY A 216 13.37 12.41 -21.29
CA GLY A 216 13.01 13.78 -20.95
C GLY A 216 13.78 14.83 -21.74
N SER A 217 14.21 15.89 -21.08
CA SER A 217 14.81 17.04 -21.75
C SER A 217 16.33 17.00 -21.74
N LEU A 218 16.93 17.57 -22.79
CA LEU A 218 18.37 17.78 -22.88
C LEU A 218 18.83 18.63 -21.69
N LEU A 219 19.88 18.16 -21.01
CA LEU A 219 20.44 18.83 -19.86
C LEU A 219 21.36 19.97 -20.29
N THR A 220 20.88 21.20 -20.16
CA THR A 220 21.63 22.41 -20.52
C THR A 220 22.29 23.11 -19.32
N ARG A 221 21.98 22.66 -18.09
CA ARG A 221 22.50 23.22 -16.84
C ARG A 221 22.85 22.13 -15.84
N ARG A 222 23.81 22.43 -14.95
CA ARG A 222 24.14 21.56 -13.81
C ARG A 222 22.94 21.44 -12.86
N LEU A 223 22.66 20.21 -12.41
CA LEU A 223 21.68 19.87 -11.39
C LEU A 223 22.40 19.34 -10.15
N TYR A 224 21.66 19.25 -9.04
CA TYR A 224 22.12 18.56 -7.84
C TYR A 224 22.61 17.13 -8.14
N VAL A 225 21.96 16.46 -9.11
CA VAL A 225 22.28 15.09 -9.51
C VAL A 225 23.28 14.98 -10.67
N SER A 226 23.84 16.09 -11.17
CA SER A 226 24.82 16.05 -12.26
C SER A 226 26.04 15.16 -11.94
N PRO A 227 26.60 15.12 -10.73
CA PRO A 227 27.70 14.19 -10.42
C PRO A 227 27.34 12.72 -10.65
N GLN A 228 26.08 12.35 -10.42
CA GLN A 228 25.57 11.00 -10.68
C GLN A 228 25.42 10.76 -12.18
N ILE A 229 24.93 11.74 -12.94
CA ILE A 229 24.77 11.62 -14.40
C ILE A 229 26.14 11.55 -15.08
N ASP A 230 27.11 12.35 -14.65
CA ASP A 230 28.50 12.33 -15.16
C ASP A 230 29.20 10.98 -14.94
N ALA A 231 28.75 10.20 -13.95
CA ALA A 231 29.29 8.88 -13.65
C ALA A 231 28.69 7.75 -14.51
N ILE A 232 27.71 8.05 -15.38
CA ILE A 232 27.11 7.06 -16.29
C ILE A 232 28.10 6.69 -17.39
N GLN A 233 28.35 5.38 -17.54
CA GLN A 233 29.24 4.83 -18.56
C GLN A 233 28.47 4.15 -19.70
N ASP A 234 27.36 3.48 -19.38
CA ASP A 234 26.50 2.82 -20.35
C ASP A 234 25.70 3.88 -21.14
N ARG A 235 26.00 4.03 -22.43
CA ARG A 235 25.35 5.02 -23.31
C ARG A 235 24.05 4.49 -23.88
N ASP A 236 23.18 5.42 -24.29
CA ASP A 236 21.90 5.15 -24.97
C ASP A 236 20.95 4.23 -24.16
N VAL A 237 21.13 4.19 -22.85
CA VAL A 237 20.32 3.42 -21.89
C VAL A 237 19.92 4.31 -20.72
N LEU A 238 18.67 4.17 -20.28
CA LEU A 238 18.14 4.88 -19.13
C LEU A 238 18.75 4.38 -17.81
N HIS A 239 19.06 5.33 -16.94
CA HIS A 239 19.53 5.09 -15.59
C HIS A 239 18.59 5.74 -14.58
N LEU A 240 18.23 5.02 -13.53
CA LEU A 240 17.70 5.59 -12.31
C LEU A 240 18.73 6.52 -11.68
N VAL A 241 18.30 7.74 -11.37
CA VAL A 241 19.07 8.73 -10.64
C VAL A 241 18.24 9.20 -9.45
N THR A 242 18.83 9.16 -8.26
CA THR A 242 18.14 9.57 -7.03
C THR A 242 18.69 10.90 -6.53
N TYR A 243 17.82 11.86 -6.23
CA TYR A 243 18.16 13.14 -5.59
C TYR A 243 18.51 12.93 -4.11
N ARG A 244 19.66 12.29 -3.90
CA ARG A 244 20.25 12.03 -2.58
C ARG A 244 21.77 12.11 -2.70
N ARG A 245 22.39 12.73 -1.70
CA ARG A 245 23.86 12.85 -1.62
C ARG A 245 24.48 11.46 -1.69
N ASN A 246 25.50 11.30 -2.53
CA ASN A 246 26.26 10.06 -2.73
C ASN A 246 25.44 8.88 -3.28
N ALA A 247 24.22 9.09 -3.79
CA ALA A 247 23.54 8.06 -4.55
C ALA A 247 24.29 7.75 -5.84
N ARG A 248 24.25 6.50 -6.31
CA ARG A 248 24.84 6.08 -7.58
C ARG A 248 23.76 5.94 -8.65
N PRO A 249 24.06 6.25 -9.92
CA PRO A 249 23.14 5.91 -11.01
C PRO A 249 23.09 4.38 -11.18
N HIS A 250 21.94 3.86 -11.56
CA HIS A 250 21.76 2.43 -11.86
C HIS A 250 20.95 2.27 -13.13
N ARG A 251 21.33 1.36 -14.03
CA ARG A 251 20.48 1.04 -15.18
C ARG A 251 19.10 0.59 -14.71
N ILE A 252 18.06 1.03 -15.42
CA ILE A 252 16.66 0.74 -15.07
C ILE A 252 16.35 -0.76 -15.15
N ASP A 253 17.07 -1.51 -15.97
CA ASP A 253 16.91 -2.96 -16.21
C ASP A 253 17.72 -3.84 -15.23
N ARG A 254 18.30 -3.25 -14.19
CA ARG A 254 19.13 -3.98 -13.20
C ARG A 254 18.74 -3.74 -11.75
N ARG A 255 17.91 -2.75 -11.48
CA ARG A 255 17.47 -2.44 -10.11
C ARG A 255 16.02 -2.00 -10.07
N ALA A 256 15.35 -2.46 -9.01
CA ALA A 256 14.09 -1.89 -8.57
C ALA A 256 14.30 -0.46 -8.04
N LEU A 257 13.23 0.33 -8.09
CA LEU A 257 13.17 1.67 -7.54
C LEU A 257 13.32 1.65 -6.01
N ALA A 258 13.88 2.70 -5.43
CA ALA A 258 13.75 2.91 -3.98
C ALA A 258 12.30 3.26 -3.60
N THR A 259 11.99 3.26 -2.29
CA THR A 259 10.64 3.60 -1.81
C THR A 259 10.14 4.94 -2.35
N VAL A 260 9.01 4.91 -3.05
CA VAL A 260 8.25 6.10 -3.43
C VAL A 260 7.66 6.72 -2.17
N THR A 261 8.09 7.94 -1.85
CA THR A 261 7.65 8.68 -0.65
C THR A 261 6.51 9.65 -0.95
N ALA A 262 5.70 9.94 0.07
CA ALA A 262 4.56 10.86 -0.04
C ALA A 262 4.95 12.34 -0.14
N GLY A 263 6.25 12.66 -0.06
CA GLY A 263 6.79 14.00 -0.24
C GLY A 263 8.11 13.96 -1.00
N GLY A 264 8.41 15.07 -1.67
CA GLY A 264 9.66 15.32 -2.40
C GLY A 264 9.76 14.64 -3.77
N ASN A 265 10.59 15.20 -4.65
CA ASN A 265 10.89 14.65 -5.96
C ASN A 265 12.28 14.02 -5.94
N HIS A 266 12.33 12.77 -5.49
CA HIS A 266 13.59 12.08 -5.24
C HIS A 266 14.04 11.16 -6.38
N HIS A 267 13.15 10.82 -7.30
CA HIS A 267 13.41 9.79 -8.31
C HIS A 267 13.36 10.43 -9.70
N ALA A 268 14.40 10.17 -10.47
CA ALA A 268 14.59 10.65 -11.82
C ALA A 268 15.17 9.55 -12.70
N VAL A 269 15.10 9.78 -14.00
CA VAL A 269 15.88 9.05 -14.98
C VAL A 269 16.85 9.99 -15.67
N ALA A 270 17.98 9.44 -16.09
CA ALA A 270 18.93 10.11 -16.95
C ALA A 270 19.44 9.17 -18.04
N LEU A 271 19.81 9.74 -19.17
CA LEU A 271 20.43 9.03 -20.29
C LEU A 271 21.62 9.85 -20.80
N VAL A 272 22.74 9.19 -21.07
CA VAL A 272 23.87 9.78 -21.78
C VAL A 272 23.90 9.16 -23.17
N ASP A 273 23.71 9.96 -24.21
CA ASP A 273 23.63 9.44 -25.57
C ASP A 273 25.01 9.13 -26.15
N GLY A 274 25.04 8.48 -27.32
CA GLY A 274 26.28 8.16 -28.05
C GLY A 274 27.21 9.36 -28.30
N SER A 275 26.69 10.59 -28.35
CA SER A 275 27.47 11.82 -28.49
C SER A 275 27.95 12.43 -27.16
N GLY A 276 27.56 11.85 -26.03
CA GLY A 276 27.86 12.34 -24.69
C GLY A 276 26.89 13.40 -24.18
N ARG A 277 25.80 13.69 -24.89
CA ARG A 277 24.76 14.60 -24.41
C ARG A 277 23.97 13.91 -23.30
N GLN A 278 23.66 14.67 -22.26
CA GLN A 278 22.95 14.19 -21.09
C GLN A 278 21.49 14.60 -21.15
N TRP A 279 20.60 13.69 -20.84
CA TRP A 279 19.15 13.87 -20.80
C TRP A 279 18.65 13.54 -19.41
N HIS A 280 17.60 14.23 -18.95
CA HIS A 280 17.09 14.04 -17.60
C HIS A 280 15.61 14.42 -17.48
N ARG A 281 14.87 13.64 -16.68
CA ARG A 281 13.58 14.04 -16.11
C ARG A 281 13.31 13.37 -14.78
N LEU A 282 12.40 13.96 -14.00
CA LEU A 282 11.80 13.27 -12.86
C LEU A 282 10.89 12.14 -13.34
N LEU A 283 10.70 11.13 -12.48
CA LEU A 283 9.63 10.16 -12.70
C LEU A 283 8.27 10.86 -12.65
N THR A 284 7.36 10.44 -13.53
CA THR A 284 5.98 10.90 -13.56
C THR A 284 5.17 10.29 -12.42
N ASP A 285 4.01 10.88 -12.12
CA ASP A 285 3.07 10.29 -11.16
C ASP A 285 2.60 8.91 -11.62
N ARG A 286 2.40 8.69 -12.93
CA ARG A 286 2.03 7.36 -13.47
C ARG A 286 3.11 6.31 -13.24
N GLU A 287 4.38 6.63 -13.50
CA GLU A 287 5.50 5.70 -13.23
C GLU A 287 5.62 5.40 -11.72
N CYS A 288 5.38 6.39 -10.87
CA CYS A 288 5.32 6.18 -9.42
C CYS A 288 4.12 5.30 -9.01
N ALA A 289 2.96 5.45 -9.65
CA ALA A 289 1.79 4.62 -9.41
C ALA A 289 2.03 3.16 -9.84
N ARG A 290 2.66 2.94 -11.01
CA ARG A 290 3.10 1.61 -11.46
C ARG A 290 4.08 0.97 -10.48
N ALA A 291 5.00 1.74 -9.89
CA ALA A 291 5.90 1.25 -8.85
C ALA A 291 5.14 0.72 -7.61
N GLN A 292 3.99 1.33 -7.29
CA GLN A 292 3.07 0.90 -6.23
C GLN A 292 2.09 -0.20 -6.66
N GLY A 293 2.17 -0.65 -7.92
CA GLY A 293 1.36 -1.74 -8.47
C GLY A 293 -0.03 -1.34 -8.94
N PHE A 294 -0.36 -0.05 -9.00
CA PHE A 294 -1.63 0.41 -9.57
C PHE A 294 -1.67 0.15 -11.08
N PRO A 295 -2.82 -0.25 -11.64
CA PRO A 295 -2.99 -0.40 -13.09
C PRO A 295 -2.90 0.96 -13.80
N ASP A 296 -2.59 0.94 -15.11
CA ASP A 296 -2.51 2.16 -15.92
C ASP A 296 -3.87 2.87 -16.08
N SER A 297 -4.97 2.13 -15.92
CA SER A 297 -6.33 2.67 -15.86
C SER A 297 -6.65 3.38 -14.53
N TYR A 298 -5.82 3.23 -13.49
CA TYR A 298 -6.12 3.81 -12.17
C TYR A 298 -6.02 5.34 -12.21
N GLU A 299 -7.08 6.05 -11.89
CA GLU A 299 -7.14 7.51 -11.96
C GLU A 299 -6.84 8.17 -10.60
N PHE A 300 -6.26 9.37 -10.60
CA PHE A 300 -5.96 10.11 -9.38
C PHE A 300 -6.50 11.54 -9.46
N VAL A 301 -7.25 11.96 -8.44
CA VAL A 301 -7.71 13.34 -8.29
C VAL A 301 -6.56 14.21 -7.79
N GLY A 302 -6.37 15.39 -8.41
CA GLY A 302 -5.39 16.39 -7.94
C GLY A 302 -4.66 17.20 -9.01
N THR A 303 -4.85 16.91 -10.30
CA THR A 303 -4.16 17.64 -11.40
C THR A 303 -4.93 18.88 -11.89
N LYS A 304 -6.26 18.98 -11.66
CA LYS A 304 -7.11 20.06 -12.21
C LYS A 304 -8.33 20.47 -11.37
N TRP A 305 -8.59 19.89 -10.20
CA TRP A 305 -9.77 20.25 -9.41
C TRP A 305 -9.49 21.44 -8.49
N PRO A 306 -10.31 22.51 -8.50
CA PRO A 306 -10.20 23.59 -7.52
C PRO A 306 -10.70 23.09 -6.17
N LEU A 307 -9.92 22.28 -5.49
CA LEU A 307 -10.10 22.06 -4.05
C LEU A 307 -9.33 23.17 -3.31
N PRO A 308 -9.89 23.74 -2.24
CA PRO A 308 -9.22 24.75 -1.42
C PRO A 308 -7.92 24.22 -0.79
N ASP A 309 -7.72 22.91 -0.80
CA ASP A 309 -6.54 22.25 -0.29
C ASP A 309 -5.48 22.02 -1.39
N ARG A 310 -4.51 22.94 -1.45
CA ARG A 310 -3.32 22.83 -2.31
C ARG A 310 -2.35 21.72 -1.82
N HIS A 311 -2.69 20.97 -0.76
CA HIS A 311 -1.76 20.13 0.01
C HIS A 311 -1.93 18.60 -0.15
N ALA A 312 -2.69 18.12 -1.13
CA ALA A 312 -2.79 16.69 -1.46
C ALA A 312 -2.37 16.37 -2.92
N PRO A 313 -1.09 16.60 -3.30
CA PRO A 313 -0.62 16.25 -4.64
C PRO A 313 -0.79 14.73 -4.88
N VAL A 314 -1.07 14.34 -6.12
CA VAL A 314 -1.21 12.93 -6.54
C VAL A 314 -0.06 12.07 -6.01
N LYS A 315 1.16 12.59 -6.03
CA LYS A 315 2.34 11.95 -5.44
C LYS A 315 2.19 11.57 -3.95
N ARG A 316 1.53 12.40 -3.14
CA ARG A 316 1.30 12.11 -1.72
C ARG A 316 0.39 10.90 -1.55
N GLN A 317 -0.66 10.84 -2.37
CA GLN A 317 -1.59 9.71 -2.42
C GLN A 317 -0.86 8.42 -2.81
N ILE A 318 -0.06 8.46 -3.87
CA ILE A 318 0.74 7.32 -4.34
C ILE A 318 1.75 6.89 -3.27
N GLY A 319 2.53 7.81 -2.71
CA GLY A 319 3.58 7.48 -1.75
C GLY A 319 3.07 6.95 -0.40
N ASN A 320 1.86 7.33 -0.01
CA ASN A 320 1.18 6.79 1.17
C ASN A 320 0.50 5.44 0.92
N ALA A 321 0.21 5.07 -0.33
CA ALA A 321 -0.51 3.84 -0.63
C ALA A 321 0.24 2.57 -0.20
N VAL A 322 -0.54 1.56 0.17
CA VAL A 322 -0.07 0.18 0.33
C VAL A 322 0.33 -0.38 -1.04
N PRO A 323 1.40 -1.20 -1.14
CA PRO A 323 1.72 -1.92 -2.37
C PRO A 323 0.62 -2.91 -2.75
N VAL A 324 0.02 -2.72 -3.93
CA VAL A 324 -1.12 -3.51 -4.42
C VAL A 324 -0.87 -5.02 -4.40
N GLY A 325 0.32 -5.47 -4.80
CA GLY A 325 0.68 -6.89 -4.85
C GLY A 325 0.79 -7.56 -3.49
N ILE A 326 1.18 -6.83 -2.43
CA ILE A 326 1.16 -7.37 -1.06
C ILE A 326 -0.28 -7.51 -0.58
N ALA A 327 -1.11 -6.47 -0.78
CA ALA A 327 -2.52 -6.51 -0.41
C ALA A 327 -3.27 -7.63 -1.14
N ARG A 328 -2.98 -7.84 -2.43
CA ARG A 328 -3.51 -8.96 -3.19
C ARG A 328 -3.11 -10.30 -2.59
N TRP A 329 -1.81 -10.51 -2.34
CA TRP A 329 -1.33 -11.78 -1.79
C TRP A 329 -1.97 -12.09 -0.43
N LEU A 330 -2.07 -11.11 0.48
CA LEU A 330 -2.75 -11.29 1.77
C LEU A 330 -4.27 -11.54 1.60
N GLY A 331 -4.91 -10.85 0.65
CA GLY A 331 -6.32 -11.07 0.31
C GLY A 331 -6.60 -12.50 -0.16
N GLU A 332 -5.75 -13.04 -1.04
CA GLU A 332 -5.87 -14.43 -1.51
C GLU A 332 -5.80 -15.43 -0.34
N ARG A 333 -4.85 -15.23 0.59
CA ARG A 333 -4.73 -16.09 1.79
C ARG A 333 -5.93 -15.94 2.73
N ALA A 334 -6.50 -14.74 2.83
CA ALA A 334 -7.72 -14.53 3.60
C ALA A 334 -8.92 -15.26 2.99
N ALA A 335 -9.08 -15.19 1.66
CA ALA A 335 -10.14 -15.90 0.95
C ALA A 335 -10.00 -17.43 1.12
N GLU A 336 -8.78 -17.96 1.03
CA GLU A 336 -8.49 -19.38 1.27
C GLU A 336 -8.83 -19.79 2.71
N SER A 337 -8.37 -19.05 3.72
CA SER A 337 -8.65 -19.37 5.12
C SER A 337 -10.15 -19.33 5.45
N LEU A 338 -10.90 -18.38 4.88
CA LEU A 338 -12.35 -18.30 5.06
C LEU A 338 -13.08 -19.46 4.35
N ALA A 339 -12.61 -19.87 3.18
CA ALA A 339 -13.18 -21.00 2.46
C ALA A 339 -12.94 -22.33 3.20
N GLU A 340 -11.75 -22.53 3.77
CA GLU A 340 -11.41 -23.70 4.58
C GLU A 340 -12.26 -23.79 5.85
N ALA A 341 -12.47 -22.67 6.54
CA ALA A 341 -13.30 -22.63 7.75
C ALA A 341 -14.80 -22.85 7.48
N ALA A 342 -15.25 -22.64 6.24
CA ALA A 342 -16.64 -22.84 5.83
C ALA A 342 -16.92 -24.27 5.31
N ALA A 343 -15.88 -25.10 5.11
CA ALA A 343 -15.96 -26.47 4.59
C ALA A 343 -16.28 -27.50 5.69
#